data_AF-M0H2J1-F1
#
_entry.id   AF-M0H2J1-F1
#
_cell.length_a   1.000
_cell.length_b   1.000
_cell.length_c   1.000
_cell.angle_alpha   90.00
_cell.angle_beta   90.00
_cell.angle_gamma   90.00
#
_symmetry.space_group_name_H-M   'P 1'
#
loop_
_entity.id
_entity.type
_entity.pdbx_description
1 polymer ?
#
loop_
_entity_poly.entity_id
_entity_poly.type
_entity_poly.pdbx_seq_one_letter_code
_entity_poly.pdbx_strand_id
1 'polypeptide(L)'
;MSVESDDETIVVSFGDQSCELSRDAAADLQEAIGSALTEKREFFRTAGEYRRDGSYVVSRRGADSTGNAKVFTSFDELRRLYDRLPERFTAEDIGRTGITGSRRHMILRHFGEHPAFDCRIASRNPLTGEKESSETENNEAMEVIAD
;
A
#
# COMPACT_ATOMS: atom_id res chain seq x y z
N MET A 1 -20.80 -7.32 8.87
CA MET A 1 -20.00 -8.25 9.69
C MET A 1 -20.62 -8.26 11.07
N SER A 2 -20.83 -9.43 11.64
CA SER A 2 -21.27 -9.60 13.04
C SER A 2 -20.39 -10.63 13.73
N VAL A 3 -20.29 -10.52 15.05
CA VAL A 3 -19.58 -11.46 15.91
C VAL A 3 -20.53 -11.83 17.04
N GLU A 4 -20.76 -13.12 17.21
CA GLU A 4 -21.53 -13.70 18.31
C GLU A 4 -20.59 -14.63 19.08
N SER A 5 -20.77 -14.71 20.41
CA SER A 5 -19.92 -15.54 21.26
C SER A 5 -20.70 -16.15 22.40
N ASP A 6 -20.42 -17.41 22.70
CA ASP A 6 -20.79 -18.07 23.94
C ASP A 6 -19.53 -18.49 24.72
N ASP A 7 -19.66 -19.41 25.67
CA ASP A 7 -18.57 -19.85 26.53
C ASP A 7 -17.50 -20.71 25.83
N GLU A 8 -17.83 -21.43 24.77
CA GLU A 8 -16.90 -22.31 24.03
C GLU A 8 -16.56 -21.79 22.63
N THR A 9 -17.49 -21.06 22.01
CA THR A 9 -17.48 -20.79 20.58
C THR A 9 -17.63 -19.30 20.28
N ILE A 10 -16.93 -18.86 19.23
CA ILE A 10 -17.09 -17.54 18.60
C ILE A 10 -17.51 -17.75 17.15
N VAL A 11 -18.63 -17.16 16.75
CA VAL A 11 -19.13 -17.18 15.37
C VAL A 11 -18.89 -15.82 14.73
N VAL A 12 -18.12 -15.80 13.65
CA VAL A 12 -17.85 -14.59 12.87
C VAL A 12 -18.59 -14.69 11.54
N SER A 13 -19.41 -13.69 11.22
CA SER A 13 -20.22 -13.66 9.99
C SER A 13 -19.86 -12.50 9.05
N PHE A 14 -19.68 -12.81 7.77
CA PHE A 14 -19.39 -11.89 6.67
C PHE A 14 -20.34 -12.16 5.49
N GLY A 15 -21.32 -11.28 5.28
CA GLY A 15 -22.37 -11.54 4.30
C GLY A 15 -23.15 -12.81 4.66
N ASP A 16 -23.29 -13.72 3.71
CA ASP A 16 -23.97 -15.01 3.89
C ASP A 16 -23.03 -16.11 4.42
N GLN A 17 -21.76 -15.79 4.66
CA GLN A 17 -20.76 -16.74 5.17
C GLN A 17 -20.61 -16.56 6.68
N SER A 18 -20.55 -17.68 7.40
CA SER A 18 -20.20 -17.70 8.82
C SER A 18 -19.11 -18.75 9.06
N CYS A 19 -18.26 -18.47 10.04
CA CYS A 19 -17.22 -19.37 10.50
C CYS A 19 -17.32 -19.49 12.02
N GLU A 20 -17.36 -20.73 12.49
CA GLU A 20 -17.32 -21.08 13.89
C GLU A 20 -15.86 -21.31 14.32
N LEU A 21 -15.44 -20.64 15.39
CA LEU A 21 -14.10 -20.71 15.94
C LEU A 21 -14.17 -21.13 17.40
N SER A 22 -13.30 -22.05 17.81
CA SER A 22 -13.02 -22.21 19.24
C SER A 22 -12.36 -20.94 19.79
N ARG A 23 -12.39 -20.74 21.11
CA ARG A 23 -11.70 -19.61 21.74
C ARG A 23 -10.21 -19.52 21.40
N ASP A 24 -9.52 -20.67 21.38
CA ASP A 24 -8.11 -20.72 21.01
C ASP A 24 -7.90 -20.30 19.55
N ALA A 25 -8.71 -20.83 18.62
CA ALA A 25 -8.62 -20.47 17.21
C ALA A 25 -8.97 -18.98 16.96
N ALA A 26 -9.89 -18.42 17.74
CA ALA A 26 -10.22 -16.99 17.67
C ALA A 26 -9.08 -16.11 18.22
N ALA A 27 -8.39 -16.55 19.27
CA ALA A 27 -7.20 -15.87 19.78
C ALA A 27 -6.04 -15.90 18.77
N ASP A 28 -5.79 -17.05 18.16
CA ASP A 28 -4.80 -17.21 17.10
C ASP A 28 -5.15 -16.32 15.88
N LEU A 29 -6.42 -16.27 15.50
CA LEU A 29 -6.89 -15.39 14.43
C LEU A 29 -6.72 -13.92 14.79
N GLN A 30 -7.03 -13.52 16.03
CA GLN A 30 -6.82 -12.16 16.51
C GLN A 30 -5.33 -11.77 16.45
N GLU A 31 -4.44 -12.66 16.88
CA GLU A 31 -3.00 -12.44 16.82
C GLU A 31 -2.52 -12.33 15.36
N ALA A 32 -2.94 -13.26 14.49
CA ALA A 32 -2.58 -13.26 13.09
C ALA A 32 -3.06 -11.99 12.36
N ILE A 33 -4.32 -11.59 12.58
CA ILE A 33 -4.87 -10.34 12.04
C ILE A 33 -4.14 -9.14 12.63
N GLY A 34 -3.92 -9.12 13.94
CA GLY A 34 -3.21 -8.02 14.62
C GLY A 34 -1.79 -7.84 14.09
N SER A 35 -1.09 -8.95 13.85
CA SER A 35 0.25 -8.97 13.27
C SER A 35 0.23 -8.47 11.82
N ALA A 36 -0.69 -8.99 10.99
CA ALA A 36 -0.87 -8.56 9.61
C ALA A 36 -1.24 -7.07 9.48
N LEU A 37 -2.05 -6.54 10.40
CA LEU A 37 -2.39 -5.12 10.47
C LEU A 37 -1.21 -4.23 10.88
N THR A 38 -0.15 -4.81 11.46
CA THR A 38 1.04 -4.10 11.91
C THR A 38 2.32 -4.48 11.16
N GLU A 39 2.17 -4.83 9.88
CA GLU A 39 3.28 -5.30 9.06
C GLU A 39 4.22 -4.14 8.66
N LYS A 40 5.52 -4.32 8.96
CA LYS A 40 6.61 -3.52 8.38
C LYS A 40 7.28 -4.31 7.26
N ARG A 41 7.23 -3.77 6.04
CA ARG A 41 7.88 -4.32 4.86
C ARG A 41 9.04 -3.44 4.44
N GLU A 42 10.24 -4.01 4.43
CA GLU A 42 11.42 -3.34 3.89
C GLU A 42 11.53 -3.56 2.38
N PHE A 43 11.91 -2.50 1.68
CA PHE A 43 12.24 -2.49 0.27
C PHE A 43 13.71 -2.13 0.08
N PHE A 44 14.14 -1.93 -1.18
CA PHE A 44 15.55 -1.69 -1.47
C PHE A 44 16.10 -0.42 -0.77
N ARG A 45 15.39 0.72 -0.85
CA ARG A 45 15.79 1.97 -0.18
C ARG A 45 14.74 2.51 0.78
N THR A 46 13.51 2.02 0.71
CA THR A 46 12.41 2.48 1.54
C THR A 46 11.87 1.36 2.43
N ALA A 47 11.01 1.70 3.38
CA ALA A 47 10.19 0.76 4.12
C ALA A 47 8.77 1.30 4.20
N GLY A 48 7.80 0.39 4.15
CA GLY A 48 6.38 0.61 4.39
C GLY A 48 5.98 0.00 5.71
N GLU A 49 5.16 0.67 6.51
CA GLU A 49 4.64 0.12 7.77
C GLU A 49 3.15 0.42 7.87
N TYR A 50 2.34 -0.63 8.02
CA TYR A 50 0.97 -0.52 8.50
C TYR A 50 0.99 -0.41 10.02
N ARG A 51 0.29 0.58 10.57
CA ARG A 51 0.17 0.77 12.02
C ARG A 51 -1.22 0.39 12.52
N ARG A 52 -1.31 0.12 13.83
CA ARG A 52 -2.57 -0.22 14.52
C ARG A 52 -3.68 0.83 14.38
N ASP A 53 -3.31 2.09 14.19
CA ASP A 53 -4.25 3.20 13.99
C ASP A 53 -4.76 3.31 12.54
N GLY A 54 -4.38 2.38 11.67
CA GLY A 54 -4.73 2.37 10.25
C GLY A 54 -3.81 3.25 9.38
N SER A 55 -2.88 3.99 9.99
CA SER A 55 -1.94 4.82 9.24
C SER A 55 -0.92 3.97 8.48
N TYR A 56 -0.46 4.51 7.36
CA TYR A 56 0.62 3.90 6.58
C TYR A 56 1.83 4.82 6.55
N VAL A 57 2.99 4.27 6.84
CA VAL A 57 4.23 5.03 7.00
C VAL A 57 5.18 4.65 5.89
N VAL A 58 5.72 5.67 5.21
CA VAL A 58 6.86 5.49 4.33
C VAL A 58 8.09 6.08 5.01
N SER A 59 9.13 5.27 5.16
CA SER A 59 10.43 5.68 5.70
C SER A 59 11.57 5.24 4.79
N ARG A 60 12.78 5.70 5.09
CA ARG A 60 13.99 5.13 4.50
C ARG A 60 14.27 3.79 5.16
N ARG A 61 14.82 2.85 4.40
CA ARG A 61 15.25 1.55 4.96
C ARG A 61 16.24 1.77 6.10
N GLY A 62 16.07 1.03 7.21
CA GLY A 62 16.92 1.12 8.39
C GLY A 62 16.82 2.42 9.20
N ALA A 63 15.82 3.27 8.94
CA ALA A 63 15.58 4.45 9.77
C ALA A 63 14.67 4.09 10.97
N ASP A 64 15.23 4.13 12.18
CA ASP A 64 14.47 3.91 13.43
C ASP A 64 13.86 5.20 13.99
N SER A 65 14.21 6.37 13.45
CA SER A 65 13.71 7.67 13.95
C SER A 65 12.48 8.17 13.18
N THR A 66 11.45 8.53 13.94
CA THR A 66 10.15 9.06 13.48
C THR A 66 10.27 10.32 12.61
N GLY A 67 11.36 11.10 12.75
CA GLY A 67 11.53 12.40 12.10
C GLY A 67 11.76 12.36 10.58
N ASN A 68 12.12 11.21 10.02
CA ASN A 68 12.45 11.07 8.59
C ASN A 68 11.40 10.30 7.79
N ALA A 69 10.23 10.03 8.38
CA ALA A 69 9.13 9.34 7.73
C ALA A 69 8.08 10.31 7.17
N LYS A 70 7.27 9.80 6.25
CA LYS A 70 5.99 10.41 5.86
C LYS A 70 4.88 9.46 6.31
N VAL A 71 4.02 9.97 7.19
CA VAL A 71 2.81 9.29 7.64
C VAL A 71 1.65 9.71 6.75
N PHE A 72 0.91 8.72 6.28
CA PHE A 72 -0.39 8.84 5.61
C PHE A 72 -1.47 8.32 6.56
N THR A 73 -2.65 8.92 6.55
CA THR A 73 -3.81 8.49 7.34
C THR A 73 -4.21 7.05 7.00
N SER A 74 -3.97 6.60 5.77
CA SER A 74 -4.11 5.21 5.37
C SER A 74 -3.27 4.87 4.13
N PHE A 75 -3.15 3.59 3.80
CA PHE A 75 -2.54 3.17 2.54
C PHE A 75 -3.30 3.70 1.31
N ASP A 76 -4.63 3.82 1.40
CA ASP A 76 -5.44 4.39 0.32
C ASP A 76 -5.13 5.86 0.04
N GLU A 77 -4.72 6.64 1.05
CA GLU A 77 -4.27 8.01 0.81
C GLU A 77 -3.01 8.03 -0.06
N LEU A 78 -2.08 7.09 0.16
CA LEU A 78 -0.90 6.93 -0.68
C LEU A 78 -1.26 6.44 -2.09
N ARG A 79 -2.24 5.53 -2.25
CA ARG A 79 -2.77 5.14 -3.58
C ARG A 79 -3.37 6.32 -4.31
N ARG A 80 -4.26 7.08 -3.67
CA ARG A 80 -4.85 8.30 -4.26
C ARG A 80 -3.83 9.37 -4.60
N LEU A 81 -2.73 9.45 -3.85
CA LEU A 81 -1.60 10.29 -4.22
C LEU A 81 -1.00 9.83 -5.55
N TYR A 82 -0.66 8.54 -5.66
CA TYR A 82 -0.12 7.96 -6.88
C TYR A 82 -1.04 8.12 -8.09
N ASP A 83 -2.33 7.84 -7.93
CA ASP A 83 -3.32 7.89 -9.02
C ASP A 83 -3.42 9.28 -9.65
N ARG A 84 -3.29 10.34 -8.84
CA ARG A 84 -3.34 11.74 -9.31
C ARG A 84 -2.06 12.22 -9.97
N LEU A 85 -0.95 11.50 -9.84
CA LEU A 85 0.30 11.89 -10.50
C LEU A 85 0.17 11.68 -12.03
N PRO A 86 0.85 12.50 -12.85
CA PRO A 86 0.96 12.22 -14.27
C PRO A 86 1.59 10.85 -14.54
N GLU A 87 1.43 10.31 -15.75
CA GLU A 87 2.06 9.05 -16.17
C GLU A 87 3.58 9.06 -15.94
N ARG A 88 4.24 10.18 -16.26
CA ARG A 88 5.63 10.45 -15.91
C ARG A 88 5.71 11.58 -14.91
N PHE A 89 6.31 11.32 -13.75
CA PHE A 89 6.33 12.27 -12.66
C PHE A 89 7.69 12.32 -11.96
N THR A 90 7.95 13.46 -11.34
CA THR A 90 9.18 13.75 -10.61
C THR A 90 8.88 14.00 -9.13
N ALA A 91 9.93 14.23 -8.35
CA ALA A 91 9.79 14.71 -6.98
C ALA A 91 9.04 16.05 -6.91
N GLU A 92 9.05 16.87 -7.96
CA GLU A 92 8.32 18.14 -7.97
C GLU A 92 6.81 17.94 -7.97
N ASP A 93 6.31 17.00 -8.78
CA ASP A 93 4.88 16.70 -8.89
C ASP A 93 4.31 16.18 -7.56
N ILE A 94 5.08 15.34 -6.86
CA ILE A 94 4.77 14.91 -5.48
C ILE A 94 4.78 16.12 -4.52
N GLY A 95 5.64 17.11 -4.77
CA GLY A 95 5.70 18.33 -3.98
C GLY A 95 4.42 19.15 -4.00
N ARG A 96 3.70 19.15 -5.12
CA ARG A 96 2.44 19.88 -5.30
C ARG A 96 1.31 19.36 -4.41
N THR A 97 1.47 18.18 -3.80
CA THR A 97 0.50 17.60 -2.86
C THR A 97 0.84 17.91 -1.39
N GLY A 98 1.72 18.89 -1.14
CA GLY A 98 2.10 19.33 0.20
C GLY A 98 3.23 18.51 0.85
N ILE A 99 3.81 17.54 0.15
CA ILE A 99 4.98 16.79 0.64
C ILE A 99 6.24 17.60 0.36
N THR A 100 7.01 17.94 1.39
CA THR A 100 8.16 18.85 1.24
C THR A 100 9.52 18.17 1.33
N GLY A 101 10.53 18.82 0.77
CA GLY A 101 11.94 18.47 0.96
C GLY A 101 12.33 17.11 0.40
N SER A 102 13.22 16.41 1.13
CA SER A 102 13.77 15.10 0.75
C SER A 102 12.73 13.98 0.75
N ARG A 103 11.58 14.17 1.42
CA ARG A 103 10.49 13.19 1.46
C ARG A 103 9.87 12.94 0.10
N ARG A 104 9.85 13.95 -0.79
CA ARG A 104 9.36 13.81 -2.16
C ARG A 104 10.08 12.70 -2.93
N HIS A 105 11.41 12.66 -2.80
CA HIS A 105 12.24 11.63 -3.42
C HIS A 105 12.06 10.26 -2.77
N MET A 106 11.84 10.24 -1.44
CA MET A 106 11.56 9.00 -0.72
C MET A 106 10.25 8.37 -1.20
N ILE A 107 9.19 9.18 -1.34
CA ILE A 107 7.90 8.71 -1.86
C ILE A 107 8.02 8.22 -3.30
N LEU A 108 8.73 8.95 -4.17
CA LEU A 108 8.97 8.50 -5.55
C LEU A 108 9.65 7.12 -5.59
N ARG A 109 10.71 6.94 -4.78
CA ARG A 109 11.39 5.63 -4.68
C ARG A 109 10.46 4.55 -4.15
N HIS A 110 9.61 4.88 -3.19
CA HIS A 110 8.68 3.93 -2.62
C HIS A 110 7.68 3.41 -3.67
N PHE A 111 7.13 4.30 -4.51
CA PHE A 111 6.30 3.87 -5.63
C PHE A 111 7.05 2.91 -6.56
N GLY A 112 8.30 3.23 -6.92
CA GLY A 112 9.10 2.35 -7.78
C GLY A 112 9.61 1.05 -7.13
N GLU A 113 9.40 0.86 -5.83
CA GLU A 113 9.88 -0.29 -5.06
C GLU A 113 8.73 -1.19 -4.56
N HIS A 114 7.54 -0.61 -4.37
CA HIS A 114 6.41 -1.26 -3.72
C HIS A 114 5.48 -1.91 -4.76
N PRO A 115 5.21 -3.24 -4.67
CA PRO A 115 4.54 -3.99 -5.74
C PRO A 115 3.07 -3.63 -5.97
N ALA A 116 2.43 -2.93 -5.04
CA ALA A 116 1.07 -2.44 -5.23
C ALA A 116 0.96 -1.18 -6.12
N PHE A 117 2.09 -0.67 -6.61
CA PHE A 117 2.12 0.43 -7.57
C PHE A 117 2.82 -0.06 -8.84
N ASP A 118 2.12 0.04 -9.97
CA ASP A 118 2.65 -0.28 -11.30
C ASP A 118 3.59 0.85 -11.74
N CYS A 119 4.67 1.05 -11.00
CA CYS A 119 5.58 2.17 -11.17
C CYS A 119 7.00 1.66 -11.35
N ARG A 120 7.66 2.12 -12.41
CA ARG A 120 9.09 1.91 -12.64
C ARG A 120 9.88 3.20 -12.50
N ILE A 121 11.16 3.10 -12.19
CA ILE A 121 12.08 4.25 -12.20
C ILE A 121 12.66 4.42 -13.61
N ALA A 122 12.10 5.34 -14.38
CA ALA A 122 12.50 5.61 -15.75
C ALA A 122 13.84 6.37 -15.86
N SER A 123 14.14 7.25 -14.91
CA SER A 123 15.43 7.96 -14.85
C SER A 123 15.88 8.19 -13.41
N ARG A 124 17.21 8.29 -13.22
CA ARG A 124 17.84 8.58 -11.92
C ARG A 124 18.34 10.01 -11.79
N ASN A 125 18.48 10.75 -12.89
CA ASN A 125 18.92 12.14 -12.87
C ASN A 125 18.26 12.94 -14.03
N PRO A 126 17.19 13.71 -13.77
CA PRO A 126 16.46 13.78 -12.49
C PRO A 126 15.78 12.44 -12.15
N LEU A 127 15.47 12.23 -10.87
CA LEU A 127 14.74 11.03 -10.45
C LEU A 127 13.30 11.12 -10.96
N THR A 128 12.92 10.18 -11.83
CA THR A 128 11.64 10.17 -12.54
C THR A 128 10.99 8.79 -12.42
N GLY A 129 9.73 8.79 -11.98
CA GLY A 129 8.85 7.63 -11.99
C GLY A 129 8.00 7.62 -13.25
N GLU A 130 7.63 6.42 -13.70
CA GLU A 130 6.73 6.19 -14.82
C GLU A 130 5.73 5.12 -14.42
N LYS A 131 4.43 5.41 -14.60
CA LYS A 131 3.37 4.42 -14.46
C LYS A 131 3.46 3.44 -15.62
N GLU A 132 3.44 2.16 -15.33
CA GLU A 132 3.31 1.12 -16.34
C GLU A 132 1.83 1.08 -16.72
N SER A 133 1.52 1.52 -17.93
CA SER A 133 0.17 1.46 -18.45
C SER A 133 -0.26 0.00 -18.54
N SER A 134 -1.45 -0.32 -18.02
CA SER A 134 -2.17 -1.55 -18.33
C SER A 134 -2.70 -1.50 -19.79
N GLU A 135 -1.86 -1.16 -20.75
CA GLU A 135 -2.19 -1.12 -22.18
C GLU A 135 -2.22 -2.54 -22.79
N THR A 136 -1.87 -3.57 -22.02
CA THR A 136 -1.91 -4.95 -22.50
C THR A 136 -3.34 -5.46 -22.72
N GLU A 137 -4.35 -4.96 -22.00
CA GLU A 137 -5.73 -5.47 -22.12
C GLU A 137 -6.58 -4.80 -23.23
N ASN A 138 -6.19 -3.61 -23.72
CA ASN A 138 -6.97 -2.91 -24.76
C ASN A 138 -6.51 -3.21 -26.20
N ASN A 139 -5.34 -3.81 -26.39
CA ASN A 139 -4.83 -4.10 -27.73
C ASN A 139 -5.35 -5.45 -28.29
N GLU A 140 -5.70 -6.42 -27.44
CA GLU A 140 -6.34 -7.68 -27.88
C GLU A 140 -7.80 -7.46 -28.30
N ALA A 141 -8.51 -6.49 -27.71
CA ALA A 141 -9.89 -6.19 -28.08
C ALA A 141 -10.04 -5.52 -29.46
N MET A 142 -8.98 -4.88 -29.99
CA MET A 142 -9.03 -4.20 -31.28
C MET A 142 -8.57 -5.09 -32.45
N GLU A 143 -7.91 -6.22 -32.18
CA GLU A 143 -7.51 -7.20 -33.20
C GLU A 143 -8.66 -8.20 -33.51
N VAL A 144 -9.63 -8.37 -32.61
CA VAL A 144 -10.76 -9.31 -32.78
C VAL A 144 -11.94 -8.72 -33.60
N ILE A 145 -11.93 -7.42 -33.89
CA ILE A 145 -12.99 -6.76 -34.70
C ILE A 145 -12.60 -6.61 -36.18
N ALA A 146 -11.44 -7.15 -36.55
CA ALA A 146 -10.90 -7.13 -37.91
C ALA A 146 -10.75 -8.54 -38.46
N ASP A 147 -11.81 -9.36 -38.40
CA ASP A 147 -11.98 -10.56 -39.23
C ASP A 147 -13.44 -10.71 -39.67
#